data_AF-A0A7G1ICB6-F1
#
_entry.id   AF-A0A7G1ICB6-F1
#
_cell.length_a   1.000
_cell.length_b   1.000
_cell.length_c   1.000
_cell.angle_alpha   90.00
_cell.angle_beta   90.00
_cell.angle_gamma   90.00
#
_symmetry.space_group_name_H-M   'P 1'
#
loop_
_entity.id
_entity.type
_entity.pdbx_description
1 polymer ?
#
loop_
_entity_poly.entity_id
_entity_poly.type
_entity_poly.pdbx_seq_one_letter_code
_entity_poly.pdbx_strand_id
1 'polypeptide(L)'
;MAGADTIRNGYPGFVAGATFAQKLGWNGVPVSSSYAACASGSQALQSARAQILAGFCDVALVIGADTTPKGFFAPVGGERKNDPDWQRFHLIGATNPVYFALLARRRMDLYGATLEDFAQVKVKNSRHGLHNPNARFRKETSVDDVLASPVVADPLRLLDICATSDGAAALIVASAKFAREHLGSLDGVPSVRAVSTVTPAIRSTCPNYRISQRIPPRRCRRRTGCSKTRSWTRPTPRPASGPRT
;
A
#
# COMPACT_ATOMS: atom_id res chain seq x y z
N MET A 1 9.57 -0.16 20.67
CA MET A 1 9.04 -1.01 19.58
C MET A 1 7.82 -0.35 18.97
N ALA A 2 7.80 -0.18 17.66
CA ALA A 2 6.63 0.27 16.91
C ALA A 2 6.10 -0.92 16.10
N GLY A 3 5.08 -1.59 16.61
CA GLY A 3 4.33 -2.59 15.87
C GLY A 3 3.40 -1.92 14.86
N ALA A 4 3.46 -2.37 13.62
CA ALA A 4 2.32 -2.29 12.73
C ALA A 4 1.39 -3.44 13.12
N ASP A 5 0.19 -3.11 13.59
CA ASP A 5 -0.80 -4.12 13.90
C ASP A 5 -1.18 -4.84 12.62
N THR A 6 -1.15 -6.16 12.70
CA THR A 6 -1.41 -7.02 11.55
C THR A 6 -2.91 -7.17 11.34
N ILE A 7 -3.23 -7.42 10.08
CA ILE A 7 -4.57 -7.45 9.54
C ILE A 7 -5.11 -8.88 9.69
N ARG A 8 -6.40 -9.02 9.96
CA ARG A 8 -7.16 -10.22 9.57
C ARG A 8 -8.41 -9.70 8.87
N ASN A 9 -8.60 -10.02 7.60
CA ASN A 9 -9.74 -9.56 6.80
C ASN A 9 -9.87 -8.03 6.65
N GLY A 10 -8.75 -7.32 6.54
CA GLY A 10 -8.77 -5.88 6.27
C GLY A 10 -9.03 -4.96 7.46
N TYR A 11 -8.97 -5.41 8.73
CA TYR A 11 -9.20 -4.60 9.95
C TYR A 11 -8.29 -4.96 11.16
N PRO A 12 -8.10 -4.07 12.17
CA PRO A 12 -7.02 -4.15 13.16
C PRO A 12 -7.14 -5.31 14.14
N GLY A 13 -5.97 -5.79 14.60
CA GLY A 13 -5.83 -6.20 16.01
C GLY A 13 -5.58 -7.67 16.30
N PHE A 14 -4.99 -8.45 15.38
CA PHE A 14 -4.66 -9.86 15.69
C PHE A 14 -3.20 -10.11 16.12
N VAL A 15 -2.22 -9.37 15.59
CA VAL A 15 -0.86 -9.35 16.14
C VAL A 15 -0.53 -7.92 16.53
N ALA A 16 -0.77 -7.64 17.81
CA ALA A 16 -0.50 -6.34 18.41
C ALA A 16 0.99 -6.24 18.77
N GLY A 17 1.48 -5.01 18.97
CA GLY A 17 2.83 -4.76 19.48
C GLY A 17 3.14 -5.54 20.76
N ALA A 18 2.14 -5.74 21.62
CA ALA A 18 2.25 -6.52 22.85
C ALA A 18 2.59 -8.01 22.59
N THR A 19 2.11 -8.59 21.49
CA THR A 19 2.43 -9.97 21.10
C THR A 19 3.93 -10.12 20.83
N PHE A 20 4.52 -9.16 20.12
CA PHE A 20 5.97 -9.15 19.90
C PHE A 20 6.74 -8.89 21.18
N ALA A 21 6.27 -7.97 22.04
CA ALA A 21 6.89 -7.71 23.33
C ALA A 21 6.93 -8.95 24.23
N GLN A 22 5.86 -9.75 24.24
CA GLN A 22 5.80 -11.02 24.95
C GLN A 22 6.82 -12.01 24.39
N LYS A 23 6.88 -12.18 23.07
CA LYS A 23 7.85 -13.09 22.44
C LYS A 23 9.30 -12.67 22.65
N LEU A 24 9.55 -11.38 22.85
CA LEU A 24 10.86 -10.84 23.16
C LEU A 24 11.18 -10.84 24.68
N GLY A 25 10.28 -11.33 25.53
CA GLY A 25 10.56 -11.51 26.97
C GLY A 25 10.23 -10.32 27.86
N TRP A 26 9.36 -9.39 27.45
CA TRP A 26 8.91 -8.27 28.29
C TRP A 26 10.04 -7.41 28.89
N ASN A 27 11.02 -7.01 28.07
CA ASN A 27 12.19 -6.25 28.53
C ASN A 27 11.92 -4.77 28.89
N GLY A 28 10.68 -4.39 29.23
CA GLY A 28 10.31 -3.00 29.59
C GLY A 28 10.34 -1.96 28.46
N VAL A 29 10.64 -2.37 27.22
CA VAL A 29 10.70 -1.45 26.07
C VAL A 29 9.31 -0.92 25.71
N PRO A 30 9.12 0.41 25.55
CA PRO A 30 7.84 0.98 25.16
C PRO A 30 7.30 0.39 23.86
N VAL A 31 6.00 0.12 23.81
CA VAL A 31 5.31 -0.48 22.67
C VAL A 31 4.28 0.50 22.13
N SER A 32 4.31 0.70 20.81
CA SER A 32 3.26 1.40 20.08
C SER A 32 2.70 0.47 19.02
N SER A 33 1.38 0.49 18.87
CA SER A 33 0.60 -0.30 17.91
C SER A 33 -0.11 0.67 16.96
N SER A 34 -0.04 0.41 15.66
CA SER A 34 -0.62 1.30 14.64
C SER A 34 -1.36 0.51 13.57
N TYR A 35 -2.52 1.04 13.16
CA TYR A 35 -3.38 0.42 12.17
C TYR A 35 -3.81 1.41 11.09
N ALA A 36 -3.61 1.03 9.83
CA ALA A 36 -4.02 1.79 8.65
C ALA A 36 -4.23 0.91 7.42
N ALA A 37 -4.93 -0.22 7.59
CA ALA A 37 -5.10 -1.23 6.54
C ALA A 37 -3.74 -1.59 5.90
N CYS A 38 -3.67 -1.72 4.58
CA CYS A 38 -2.42 -2.06 3.87
C CYS A 38 -1.28 -1.05 4.07
N ALA A 39 -1.52 0.13 4.65
CA ALA A 39 -0.51 1.15 4.92
C ALA A 39 0.10 1.07 6.34
N SER A 40 -0.32 0.12 7.19
CA SER A 40 0.14 0.02 8.59
C SER A 40 1.67 0.01 8.74
N GLY A 41 2.39 -0.72 7.88
CA GLY A 41 3.86 -0.74 7.92
C GLY A 41 4.52 0.64 7.73
N SER A 42 3.95 1.48 6.85
CA SER A 42 4.43 2.84 6.67
C SER A 42 4.11 3.75 7.84
N GLN A 43 2.96 3.54 8.51
CA GLN A 43 2.63 4.26 9.75
C GLN A 43 3.53 3.86 10.91
N ALA A 44 3.80 2.57 11.11
CA ALA A 44 4.70 2.12 12.16
C ALA A 44 6.12 2.69 11.97
N LEU A 45 6.62 2.72 10.73
CA LEU A 45 7.88 3.38 10.41
C LEU A 45 7.84 4.89 10.68
N GLN A 46 6.73 5.57 10.36
CA GLN A 46 6.56 7.00 10.66
C GLN A 46 6.57 7.26 12.16
N SER A 47 5.90 6.44 12.96
CA SER A 47 5.89 6.53 14.42
C SER A 47 7.28 6.32 15.01
N ALA A 48 7.99 5.26 14.59
CA ALA A 48 9.37 5.02 15.03
C ALA A 48 10.29 6.20 14.68
N ARG A 49 10.20 6.71 13.45
CA ARG A 49 11.00 7.87 13.00
C ARG A 49 10.66 9.12 13.81
N ALA A 50 9.39 9.34 14.14
CA ALA A 50 8.97 10.50 14.95
C ALA A 50 9.53 10.43 16.37
N GLN A 51 9.48 9.25 17.01
CA GLN A 51 10.05 9.03 18.35
C GLN A 51 11.56 9.28 18.38
N ILE A 52 12.29 8.79 17.37
CA ILE A 52 13.74 9.00 17.27
C ILE A 52 14.08 10.48 17.07
N LEU A 53 13.39 11.16 16.15
CA LEU A 53 13.64 12.57 15.89
C LEU A 53 13.24 13.50 17.04
N ALA A 54 12.30 13.08 17.87
CA ALA A 54 11.91 13.79 19.09
C ALA A 54 12.87 13.55 20.26
N GLY A 55 13.85 12.64 20.13
CA GLY A 55 14.81 12.32 21.18
C GLY A 55 14.27 11.36 22.25
N PHE A 56 13.11 10.73 22.03
CA PHE A 56 12.55 9.77 22.98
C PHE A 56 13.23 8.39 22.92
N CYS A 57 13.88 8.06 21.81
CA CYS A 57 14.72 6.87 21.69
C CYS A 57 15.79 7.04 20.61
N ASP A 58 16.86 6.26 20.69
CA ASP A 58 17.91 6.22 19.66
C ASP A 58 17.71 5.10 18.65
N VAL A 59 17.03 4.02 19.05
CA VAL A 59 16.81 2.84 18.23
C VAL A 59 15.37 2.33 18.44
N ALA A 60 14.76 1.87 17.35
CA ALA A 60 13.41 1.33 17.35
C ALA A 60 13.31 0.12 16.41
N LEU A 61 12.67 -0.94 16.91
CA LEU A 61 12.23 -2.08 16.13
C LEU A 61 10.84 -1.81 15.55
N VAL A 62 10.72 -1.87 14.23
CA VAL A 62 9.47 -1.77 13.47
C VAL A 62 9.13 -3.16 12.93
N ILE A 63 7.93 -3.66 13.20
CA ILE A 63 7.50 -4.99 12.73
C ILE A 63 6.15 -4.86 12.05
N GLY A 64 5.99 -5.48 10.88
CA GLY A 64 4.70 -5.72 10.27
C GLY A 64 4.58 -7.19 9.88
N ALA A 65 3.43 -7.78 10.15
CA ALA A 65 3.11 -9.13 9.72
C ALA A 65 1.66 -9.19 9.21
N ASP A 66 1.28 -10.29 8.58
CA ASP A 66 -0.09 -10.51 8.14
C ASP A 66 -0.34 -12.01 8.00
N THR A 67 -1.57 -12.43 8.31
CA THR A 67 -2.05 -13.77 8.01
C THR A 67 -3.50 -13.69 7.55
N THR A 68 -3.78 -14.34 6.43
CA THR A 68 -4.95 -14.07 5.60
C THR A 68 -5.69 -15.37 5.30
N PRO A 69 -7.03 -15.42 5.41
CA PRO A 69 -7.76 -16.57 4.91
C PRO A 69 -7.65 -16.67 3.40
N LYS A 70 -7.94 -17.87 2.88
CA LYS A 70 -8.07 -18.08 1.44
C LYS A 70 -9.28 -17.31 0.89
N GLY A 71 -9.13 -16.79 -0.33
CA GLY A 71 -10.19 -16.06 -1.02
C GLY A 71 -10.23 -14.57 -0.72
N PHE A 72 -11.32 -13.91 -1.11
CA PHE A 72 -11.52 -12.49 -0.81
C PHE A 72 -11.77 -12.27 0.66
N PHE A 73 -11.29 -11.14 1.19
CA PHE A 73 -11.64 -10.74 2.54
C PHE A 73 -13.14 -10.53 2.65
N ALA A 74 -13.74 -11.26 3.59
CA ALA A 74 -15.11 -11.03 4.02
C ALA A 74 -15.18 -9.69 4.79
N PRO A 75 -16.35 -9.03 4.79
CA PRO A 75 -16.57 -7.94 5.72
C PRO A 75 -16.31 -8.38 7.16
N VAL A 76 -15.86 -7.44 7.98
CA VAL A 76 -15.75 -7.65 9.42
C VAL A 76 -17.15 -7.85 10.01
N GLY A 77 -17.26 -8.76 10.97
CA GLY A 77 -18.48 -8.94 11.74
C GLY A 77 -18.88 -7.70 12.55
N GLY A 78 -20.15 -7.67 12.95
CA GLY A 78 -20.75 -6.56 13.70
C GLY A 78 -21.35 -5.49 12.79
N GLU A 79 -22.29 -4.71 13.33
CA GLU A 79 -22.93 -3.60 12.61
C GLU A 79 -22.11 -2.32 12.75
N ARG A 80 -21.66 -1.74 11.63
CA ARG A 80 -20.94 -0.45 11.61
C ARG A 80 -21.57 0.50 10.61
N LYS A 81 -22.80 0.92 10.91
CA LYS A 81 -23.64 1.74 10.01
C LYS A 81 -23.01 3.06 9.58
N ASN A 82 -22.02 3.58 10.30
CA ASN A 82 -21.33 4.83 9.98
C ASN A 82 -19.93 4.64 9.36
N ASP A 83 -19.46 3.40 9.21
CA ASP A 83 -18.17 3.11 8.57
C ASP A 83 -18.41 2.97 7.04
N PRO A 84 -17.84 3.86 6.21
CA PRO A 84 -18.05 3.82 4.76
C PRO A 84 -17.57 2.53 4.10
N ASP A 85 -16.51 1.92 4.62
CA ASP A 85 -16.00 0.66 4.07
C ASP A 85 -16.92 -0.49 4.48
N TRP A 86 -17.42 -0.50 5.72
CA TRP A 86 -18.47 -1.44 6.13
C TRP A 86 -19.72 -1.31 5.27
N GLN A 87 -20.21 -0.08 5.03
CA GLN A 87 -21.37 0.20 4.18
C GLN A 87 -21.13 -0.29 2.75
N ARG A 88 -19.94 -0.06 2.19
CA ARG A 88 -19.55 -0.52 0.84
C ARG A 88 -19.64 -2.04 0.72
N PHE A 89 -19.17 -2.79 1.71
CA PHE A 89 -19.27 -4.25 1.70
C PHE A 89 -20.72 -4.72 1.90
N HIS A 90 -21.46 -4.15 2.86
CA HIS A 90 -22.77 -4.67 3.28
C HIS A 90 -23.94 -4.23 2.40
N LEU A 91 -23.91 -2.99 1.88
CA LEU A 91 -25.05 -2.43 1.14
C LEU A 91 -25.01 -2.76 -0.34
N ILE A 92 -23.81 -2.82 -0.93
CA ILE A 92 -23.64 -2.99 -2.38
C ILE A 92 -22.76 -4.19 -2.75
N GLY A 93 -22.30 -4.99 -1.77
CA GLY A 93 -21.47 -6.16 -2.01
C GLY A 93 -20.12 -5.86 -2.67
N ALA A 94 -19.66 -4.59 -2.62
CA ALA A 94 -18.48 -4.19 -3.36
C ALA A 94 -17.21 -4.56 -2.59
N THR A 95 -16.63 -5.72 -2.93
CA THR A 95 -15.32 -6.15 -2.41
C THR A 95 -14.17 -5.25 -2.93
N ASN A 96 -12.95 -5.43 -2.42
CA ASN A 96 -11.79 -4.65 -2.87
C ASN A 96 -11.59 -4.68 -4.41
N PRO A 97 -11.64 -5.84 -5.10
CA PRO A 97 -11.59 -5.88 -6.55
C PRO A 97 -12.64 -4.99 -7.23
N VAL A 98 -13.90 -5.01 -6.76
CA VAL A 98 -14.98 -4.17 -7.32
C VAL A 98 -14.67 -2.68 -7.16
N TYR A 99 -14.21 -2.27 -5.97
CA TYR A 99 -13.83 -0.89 -5.71
C TYR A 99 -12.69 -0.40 -6.62
N PHE A 100 -11.65 -1.20 -6.81
CA PHE A 100 -10.56 -0.85 -7.73
C PHE A 100 -10.97 -0.92 -9.20
N ALA A 101 -11.89 -1.80 -9.58
CA ALA A 101 -12.42 -1.90 -10.93
C ALA A 101 -13.18 -0.61 -11.33
N LEU A 102 -13.99 -0.05 -10.43
CA LEU A 102 -14.64 1.26 -10.65
C LEU A 102 -13.62 2.38 -10.89
N LEU A 103 -12.50 2.37 -10.15
CA LEU A 103 -11.40 3.32 -10.36
C LEU A 103 -10.65 3.07 -11.68
N ALA A 104 -10.48 1.82 -12.08
CA ALA A 104 -9.90 1.44 -13.36
C ALA A 104 -10.76 1.95 -14.52
N ARG A 105 -12.08 1.68 -14.51
CA ARG A 105 -13.03 2.21 -15.50
C ARG A 105 -12.96 3.73 -15.58
N ARG A 106 -12.98 4.40 -14.43
CA ARG A 106 -12.85 5.86 -14.39
C ARG A 106 -11.54 6.34 -15.01
N ARG A 107 -10.45 5.59 -14.86
CA ARG A 107 -9.16 5.90 -15.48
C ARG A 107 -9.21 5.69 -17.00
N MET A 108 -9.88 4.63 -17.47
CA MET A 108 -10.13 4.39 -18.90
C MET A 108 -10.91 5.55 -19.51
N ASP A 109 -12.02 5.95 -18.89
CA ASP A 109 -12.88 7.04 -19.37
C ASP A 109 -12.15 8.39 -19.40
N LEU A 110 -11.37 8.72 -18.36
CA LEU A 110 -10.73 10.03 -18.23
C LEU A 110 -9.41 10.17 -18.99
N TYR A 111 -8.69 9.06 -19.18
CA TYR A 111 -7.31 9.09 -19.66
C TYR A 111 -7.02 8.12 -20.80
N GLY A 112 -8.01 7.37 -21.27
CA GLY A 112 -7.86 6.39 -22.35
C GLY A 112 -6.96 5.21 -21.99
N ALA A 113 -6.88 4.85 -20.70
CA ALA A 113 -6.15 3.66 -20.29
C ALA A 113 -6.79 2.40 -20.91
N THR A 114 -5.95 1.44 -21.27
CA THR A 114 -6.34 0.18 -21.94
C THR A 114 -6.15 -1.02 -21.02
N LEU A 115 -6.67 -2.19 -21.39
CA LEU A 115 -6.41 -3.44 -20.65
C LEU A 115 -4.93 -3.81 -20.69
N GLU A 116 -4.28 -3.54 -21.81
CA GLU A 116 -2.86 -3.73 -22.04
C GLU A 116 -2.03 -2.88 -21.08
N ASP A 117 -2.43 -1.61 -20.83
CA ASP A 117 -1.74 -0.75 -19.85
C ASP A 117 -1.75 -1.36 -18.43
N PHE A 118 -2.87 -1.99 -18.04
CA PHE A 118 -2.95 -2.68 -16.75
C PHE A 118 -2.10 -3.96 -16.75
N ALA A 119 -2.17 -4.76 -17.81
CA ALA A 119 -1.38 -5.98 -17.97
C ALA A 119 0.13 -5.74 -17.89
N GLN A 120 0.63 -4.64 -18.47
CA GLN A 120 2.05 -4.27 -18.40
C GLN A 120 2.56 -4.09 -16.95
N VAL A 121 1.70 -3.66 -16.02
CA VAL A 121 2.05 -3.56 -14.59
C VAL A 121 2.35 -4.95 -14.03
N LYS A 122 1.53 -5.95 -14.35
CA LYS A 122 1.73 -7.33 -13.92
C LYS A 122 2.98 -7.94 -14.55
N VAL A 123 3.22 -7.76 -15.85
CA VAL A 123 4.43 -8.24 -16.53
C VAL A 123 5.69 -7.71 -15.81
N LYS A 124 5.77 -6.39 -15.60
CA LYS A 124 6.87 -5.75 -14.87
C LYS A 124 7.03 -6.31 -13.45
N ASN A 125 5.93 -6.48 -12.72
CA ASN A 125 5.99 -7.02 -11.35
C ASN A 125 6.44 -8.49 -11.33
N SER A 126 6.02 -9.31 -12.31
CA SER A 126 6.40 -10.72 -12.41
C SER A 126 7.91 -10.91 -12.64
N ARG A 127 8.52 -10.03 -13.45
CA ARG A 127 9.98 -10.00 -13.67
C ARG A 127 10.75 -9.71 -12.40
N HIS A 128 10.29 -8.75 -11.59
CA HIS A 128 10.89 -8.46 -10.28
C HIS A 128 10.69 -9.61 -9.27
N GLY A 129 9.57 -10.34 -9.38
CA GLY A 129 9.29 -11.49 -8.51
C GLY A 129 10.09 -12.75 -8.86
N LEU A 130 10.51 -12.91 -10.12
CA LEU A 130 11.12 -14.14 -10.64
C LEU A 130 12.31 -14.64 -9.80
N HIS A 131 13.24 -13.74 -9.49
CA HIS A 131 14.47 -14.06 -8.76
C HIS A 131 14.38 -13.79 -7.25
N ASN A 132 13.24 -13.28 -6.77
CA ASN A 132 13.07 -12.97 -5.36
C ASN A 132 12.65 -14.23 -4.59
N PRO A 133 13.49 -14.77 -3.67
CA PRO A 133 13.14 -15.97 -2.90
C PRO A 133 11.93 -15.75 -1.99
N ASN A 134 11.63 -14.49 -1.62
CA ASN A 134 10.50 -14.13 -0.77
C ASN A 134 9.22 -13.85 -1.58
N ALA A 135 9.26 -13.90 -2.91
CA ALA A 135 8.06 -13.68 -3.72
C ALA A 135 7.17 -14.92 -3.69
N ARG A 136 5.87 -14.71 -3.45
CA ARG A 136 4.85 -15.77 -3.52
C ARG A 136 4.80 -16.43 -4.90
N PHE A 137 4.91 -15.64 -5.96
CA PHE A 137 4.91 -16.11 -7.33
C PHE A 137 6.26 -15.81 -7.97
N ARG A 138 6.96 -16.86 -8.38
CA ARG A 138 8.29 -16.81 -9.02
C ARG A 138 8.19 -17.29 -10.46
N LYS A 139 7.21 -16.76 -11.20
CA LYS A 139 6.93 -17.08 -12.60
C LYS A 139 6.72 -15.78 -13.36
N GLU A 140 7.38 -15.64 -14.51
CA GLU A 140 7.14 -14.52 -15.42
C GLU A 140 5.77 -14.67 -16.11
N THR A 141 5.11 -13.55 -16.36
CA THR A 141 3.78 -13.48 -16.96
C THR A 141 3.86 -12.56 -18.17
N SER A 142 3.30 -12.97 -19.31
CA SER A 142 3.16 -12.15 -20.52
C SER A 142 1.89 -11.29 -20.48
N VAL A 143 1.73 -10.35 -21.43
CA VAL A 143 0.47 -9.60 -21.56
C VAL A 143 -0.68 -10.53 -21.91
N ASP A 144 -0.46 -11.46 -22.84
CA ASP A 144 -1.46 -12.42 -23.29
C ASP A 144 -1.93 -13.32 -22.14
N ASP A 145 -1.04 -13.73 -21.25
CA ASP A 145 -1.42 -14.48 -20.04
C ASP A 145 -2.39 -13.68 -19.15
N VAL A 146 -2.17 -12.36 -19.01
CA VAL A 146 -3.05 -11.49 -18.21
C VAL A 146 -4.39 -11.32 -18.91
N LEU A 147 -4.39 -11.05 -20.21
CA LEU A 147 -5.59 -10.87 -21.03
C LEU A 147 -6.39 -12.18 -21.19
N ALA A 148 -5.76 -13.34 -21.07
CA ALA A 148 -6.42 -14.64 -21.06
C ALA A 148 -6.94 -15.02 -19.66
N SER A 149 -6.47 -14.36 -18.60
CA SER A 149 -6.88 -14.71 -17.23
C SER A 149 -8.34 -14.33 -16.93
N PRO A 150 -9.04 -15.04 -16.02
CA PRO A 150 -10.46 -14.81 -15.75
C PRO A 150 -10.76 -13.37 -15.34
N VAL A 151 -11.84 -12.80 -15.85
CA VAL A 151 -12.36 -11.52 -15.34
C VAL A 151 -12.90 -11.74 -13.94
N VAL A 152 -12.47 -10.92 -12.99
CA VAL A 152 -12.92 -10.99 -11.59
C VAL A 152 -13.88 -9.84 -11.28
N ALA A 153 -13.52 -8.62 -11.71
CA ALA A 153 -14.36 -7.44 -11.59
C ALA A 153 -14.03 -6.51 -12.75
N ASP A 154 -14.88 -6.48 -13.78
CA ASP A 154 -14.63 -5.74 -15.03
C ASP A 154 -14.17 -4.30 -14.75
N PRO A 155 -12.98 -3.88 -15.24
CA PRO A 155 -12.11 -4.52 -16.25
C PRO A 155 -10.99 -5.42 -15.70
N LEU A 156 -10.86 -5.53 -14.37
CA LEU A 156 -9.76 -6.22 -13.72
C LEU A 156 -9.89 -7.74 -13.82
N ARG A 157 -8.80 -8.38 -14.23
CA ARG A 157 -8.67 -9.82 -14.35
C ARG A 157 -7.89 -10.39 -13.17
N LEU A 158 -7.90 -11.71 -13.04
CA LEU A 158 -7.29 -12.43 -11.92
C LEU A 158 -5.82 -12.05 -11.71
N LEU A 159 -5.05 -11.90 -12.79
CA LEU A 159 -3.62 -11.57 -12.69
C LEU A 159 -3.35 -10.09 -12.38
N ASP A 160 -4.34 -9.22 -12.46
CA ASP A 160 -4.26 -7.80 -12.02
C ASP A 160 -4.42 -7.65 -10.50
N ILE A 161 -5.00 -8.65 -9.83
CA ILE A 161 -5.36 -8.59 -8.42
C ILE A 161 -4.25 -9.19 -7.56
N CYS A 162 -3.88 -8.49 -6.49
CA CYS A 162 -2.91 -9.01 -5.53
C CYS A 162 -3.45 -10.27 -4.84
N ALA A 163 -2.62 -11.31 -4.75
CA ALA A 163 -2.97 -12.52 -4.01
C ALA A 163 -2.86 -12.28 -2.50
N THR A 164 -3.78 -12.87 -1.73
CA THR A 164 -3.66 -12.96 -0.28
C THR A 164 -2.41 -13.75 0.09
N SER A 165 -1.65 -13.25 1.04
CA SER A 165 -0.34 -13.78 1.43
C SER A 165 -0.14 -13.66 2.92
N ASP A 166 0.48 -14.68 3.49
CA ASP A 166 0.96 -14.65 4.86
C ASP A 166 2.44 -14.25 4.83
N GLY A 167 2.87 -13.41 5.76
CA GLY A 167 4.25 -12.97 5.80
C GLY A 167 4.54 -11.96 6.90
N ALA A 168 5.83 -11.68 7.10
CA ALA A 168 6.30 -10.70 8.06
C ALA A 168 7.55 -9.98 7.54
N ALA A 169 7.75 -8.75 8.00
CA ALA A 169 8.95 -7.97 7.80
C ALA A 169 9.27 -7.18 9.07
N ALA A 170 10.55 -7.03 9.38
CA ALA A 170 11.02 -6.23 10.50
C ALA A 170 12.17 -5.31 10.06
N LEU A 171 12.23 -4.12 10.65
CA LEU A 171 13.29 -3.13 10.43
C LEU A 171 13.81 -2.65 11.79
N ILE A 172 15.13 -2.56 11.92
CA ILE A 172 15.78 -1.81 12.99
C ILE A 172 16.08 -0.42 12.44
N VAL A 173 15.51 0.61 13.04
CA VAL A 173 15.69 2.00 12.65
C VAL A 173 16.38 2.73 13.79
N ALA A 174 17.45 3.46 13.48
CA ALA A 174 18.24 4.16 14.48
C ALA A 174 18.50 5.61 14.10
N SER A 175 18.84 6.43 15.10
CA SER A 175 19.39 7.77 14.91
C SER A 175 20.72 7.67 14.18
N ALA A 176 21.06 8.68 13.37
CA ALA A 176 22.33 8.68 12.65
C ALA A 176 23.55 8.68 13.59
N LYS A 177 23.39 9.29 14.78
CA LYS A 177 24.39 9.27 15.86
C LYS A 177 24.59 7.85 16.37
N PHE A 178 23.53 7.20 16.83
CA PHE A 178 23.57 5.84 17.36
C PHE A 178 24.13 4.84 16.33
N ALA A 179 23.66 4.93 15.08
CA ALA A 179 24.15 4.07 14.01
C ALA A 179 25.65 4.27 13.74
N ARG A 180 26.16 5.50 13.77
CA ARG A 180 27.59 5.78 13.56
C ARG A 180 28.44 5.27 14.72
N GLU A 181 27.97 5.45 15.95
CA GLU A 181 28.65 4.95 17.15
C GLU A 181 28.79 3.42 17.15
N HIS A 182 27.80 2.69 16.65
CA HIS A 182 27.79 1.23 16.67
C HIS A 182 28.34 0.57 15.39
N LEU A 183 28.30 1.25 14.24
CA LEU A 183 28.77 0.70 12.96
C LEU A 183 30.11 1.30 12.51
N GLY A 184 30.60 2.36 13.14
CA GLY A 184 31.81 3.10 12.75
C GLY A 184 31.63 3.98 11.50
N SER A 185 30.91 3.50 10.49
CA SER A 185 30.52 4.27 9.29
C SER A 185 29.03 4.09 8.97
N LEU A 186 28.47 5.06 8.23
CA LEU A 186 27.12 4.98 7.65
C LEU A 186 27.15 4.65 6.15
N ASP A 187 28.33 4.40 5.58
CA ASP A 187 28.47 4.06 4.17
C ASP A 187 27.73 2.75 3.86
N GLY A 188 26.87 2.78 2.85
CA GLY A 188 26.01 1.66 2.47
C GLY A 188 24.77 1.45 3.36
N VAL A 189 24.62 2.19 4.46
CA VAL A 189 23.43 2.08 5.34
C VAL A 189 22.24 2.84 4.73
N PRO A 190 21.10 2.18 4.45
CA PRO A 190 19.93 2.87 3.92
C PRO A 190 19.38 3.93 4.88
N SER A 191 19.11 5.13 4.38
CA SER A 191 18.56 6.24 5.18
C SER A 191 17.10 6.53 4.87
N VAL A 192 16.29 6.71 5.92
CA VAL A 192 14.88 7.11 5.81
C VAL A 192 14.77 8.63 5.76
N ARG A 193 14.96 9.19 4.56
CA ARG A 193 14.90 10.64 4.32
C ARG A 193 13.55 11.26 4.72
N ALA A 194 12.44 10.62 4.34
CA ALA A 194 11.10 11.08 4.70
C ALA A 194 10.07 9.95 4.60
N VAL A 195 8.99 10.10 5.37
CA VAL A 195 7.77 9.29 5.29
C VAL A 195 6.60 10.25 5.12
N SER A 196 5.63 9.89 4.27
CA SER A 196 4.44 10.70 4.00
C SER A 196 3.22 9.80 3.90
N THR A 197 2.30 9.97 4.85
CA THR A 197 0.97 9.35 4.85
C THR A 197 -0.08 10.43 4.68
N VAL A 198 -1.13 10.15 3.91
CA VAL A 198 -2.23 11.09 3.66
C VAL A 198 -3.54 10.33 3.57
N THR A 199 -4.62 10.93 4.05
CA THR A 199 -5.98 10.44 3.80
C THR A 199 -6.48 10.95 2.44
N PRO A 200 -7.41 10.23 1.79
CA PRO A 200 -8.08 10.74 0.60
C PRO A 200 -8.82 12.04 0.92
N ALA A 201 -8.71 13.03 0.04
CA ALA A 201 -9.58 14.20 0.07
C ALA A 201 -10.82 13.93 -0.78
N ILE A 202 -11.94 13.59 -0.14
CA ILE A 202 -13.25 13.44 -0.79
C ILE A 202 -14.01 14.77 -0.60
N ARG A 203 -14.35 15.46 -1.68
CA ARG A 203 -15.30 16.58 -1.63
C ARG A 203 -16.70 16.01 -1.82
N SER A 204 -17.54 16.13 -0.80
CA SER A 204 -18.87 15.52 -0.68
C SER A 204 -19.93 16.02 -1.67
N THR A 205 -19.63 16.99 -2.54
CA THR A 205 -20.62 17.69 -3.39
C THR A 205 -20.33 17.67 -4.90
N CYS A 206 -19.44 16.81 -5.41
CA CYS A 206 -19.14 16.78 -6.84
C CYS A 206 -19.61 15.48 -7.51
N PRO A 207 -20.41 15.54 -8.62
CA PRO A 207 -20.74 14.39 -9.46
C PRO A 207 -19.50 13.70 -10.05
N ASN A 208 -18.38 14.40 -10.05
CA ASN A 208 -17.07 13.88 -10.39
C ASN A 208 -16.40 13.30 -9.14
N TYR A 209 -16.59 12.00 -8.89
CA TYR A 209 -15.81 11.22 -7.92
C TYR A 209 -14.32 11.30 -8.29
N ARG A 210 -13.64 12.31 -7.74
CA ARG A 210 -12.21 12.54 -7.94
C ARG A 210 -11.54 12.11 -6.66
N ILE A 211 -11.18 10.82 -6.57
CA ILE A 211 -10.16 10.42 -5.60
C ILE A 211 -8.87 11.07 -6.06
N SER A 212 -8.61 12.26 -5.54
CA SER A 212 -7.29 12.85 -5.58
C SER A 212 -6.42 12.08 -4.60
N GLN A 213 -6.04 10.85 -4.96
CA GLN A 213 -4.68 10.39 -4.72
C GLN A 213 -3.79 11.18 -5.65
N ARG A 214 -3.73 12.51 -5.48
CA ARG A 214 -2.50 13.21 -5.80
C ARG A 214 -1.50 12.54 -4.88
N ILE A 215 -0.81 11.54 -5.42
CA ILE A 215 0.41 10.99 -4.86
C ILE A 215 1.13 12.23 -4.33
N PRO A 216 1.70 12.21 -3.12
CA PRO A 216 2.32 13.40 -2.56
C PRO A 216 3.82 13.40 -2.85
N PRO A 217 4.36 13.15 -4.09
CA PRO A 217 5.77 13.36 -4.28
C PRO A 217 6.10 14.81 -3.91
N ARG A 218 5.19 15.79 -4.03
CA ARG A 218 5.52 17.19 -3.67
C ARG A 218 5.91 17.40 -2.20
N ARG A 219 5.23 16.81 -1.20
CA ARG A 219 5.57 17.00 0.23
C ARG A 219 6.83 16.22 0.62
N CYS A 220 6.91 14.96 0.18
CA CYS A 220 8.09 14.14 0.41
C CYS A 220 9.32 14.73 -0.32
N ARG A 221 9.20 15.09 -1.61
CA ARG A 221 10.30 15.69 -2.41
C ARG A 221 10.78 17.02 -1.89
N ARG A 222 9.88 17.91 -1.43
CA ARG A 222 10.32 19.16 -0.77
C ARG A 222 11.17 18.88 0.47
N ARG A 223 10.84 17.82 1.22
CA ARG A 223 11.62 17.41 2.41
C ARG A 223 12.89 16.62 2.07
N THR A 224 12.93 15.91 0.95
CA THR A 224 14.07 15.06 0.58
C THR A 224 15.01 15.66 -0.47
N GLY A 225 14.65 16.78 -1.10
CA GLY A 225 15.42 17.39 -2.19
C GLY A 225 15.46 16.58 -3.49
N CYS A 226 14.61 15.54 -3.64
CA CYS A 226 14.69 14.62 -4.78
C CYS A 226 14.00 15.18 -6.05
N SER A 227 14.77 15.40 -7.12
CA SER A 227 14.36 16.13 -8.34
C SER A 227 13.79 15.28 -9.48
N LYS A 228 13.78 13.94 -9.42
CA LYS A 228 13.39 13.09 -10.56
C LYS A 228 11.92 13.26 -10.98
N THR A 229 11.65 14.11 -11.97
CA THR A 229 10.44 14.11 -12.80
C THR A 229 10.79 13.55 -14.17
N ARG A 230 10.32 12.34 -14.51
CA ARG A 230 9.97 12.06 -15.91
C ARG A 230 8.57 12.63 -16.08
N SER A 231 8.46 13.72 -16.84
CA SER A 231 7.18 14.23 -17.31
C SER A 231 6.55 13.16 -18.20
N TRP A 232 5.47 12.55 -17.74
CA TRP A 232 4.52 11.94 -18.66
C TRP A 232 3.69 13.09 -19.22
N THR A 233 4.06 13.56 -20.41
CA THR A 233 3.26 14.49 -21.19
C THR A 233 1.90 13.85 -21.45
N ARG A 234 0.83 14.54 -21.06
CA ARG A 234 -0.56 14.14 -21.36
C ARG A 234 -0.72 14.03 -22.88
N PRO A 235 -1.21 12.91 -23.43
CA PRO A 235 -1.87 12.97 -24.72
C PRO A 235 -3.12 13.84 -24.55
N THR A 236 -3.26 14.88 -25.37
CA THR A 236 -4.50 15.63 -25.51
C THR A 236 -5.63 14.68 -25.92
N PRO A 237 -6.81 14.73 -25.29
CA PRO A 237 -7.94 13.91 -25.72
C PRO A 237 -8.30 14.28 -27.16
N ARG A 238 -8.33 13.28 -28.06
CA ARG A 238 -8.85 13.47 -29.42
C ARG A 238 -10.34 13.79 -29.31
N PRO A 239 -10.86 14.83 -30.01
CA PRO A 239 -12.30 15.06 -30.07
C PRO A 239 -12.98 13.89 -30.78
N ALA A 240 -14.10 13.43 -30.22
CA ALA A 240 -14.94 12.42 -30.83
C ALA A 240 -15.48 12.95 -32.17
N SER A 241 -15.14 12.29 -33.27
CA SER A 241 -15.78 12.51 -34.56
C SER A 241 -17.19 11.93 -34.51
N GLY A 242 -18.20 12.78 -34.43
CA GLY A 242 -19.59 12.39 -34.63
C GLY A 242 -19.86 11.88 -36.06
N PRO A 243 -20.96 11.14 -36.28
CA PRO A 243 -21.27 10.57 -37.58
C PRO A 243 -21.58 11.70 -38.58
N ARG A 244 -20.91 11.67 -39.73
CA ARG A 244 -21.35 12.44 -40.90
C ARG A 244 -22.51 11.68 -41.54
N THR A 245 -23.62 12.38 -41.71
CA THR A 245 -24.79 12.03 -42.51
C THR A 245 -24.44 11.49 -43.88
#